data_AF-A0A8S2FY03-F1
#
_entry.id   AF-A0A8S2FY03-F1
#
_cell.length_a   1.000
_cell.length_b   1.000
_cell.length_c   1.000
_cell.angle_alpha   90.00
_cell.angle_beta   90.00
_cell.angle_gamma   90.00
#
_symmetry.space_group_name_H-M   'P 1'
#
loop_
_entity.id
_entity.type
_entity.pdbx_description
1 polymer ?
#
loop_
_entity_poly.entity_id
_entity_poly.type
_entity_poly.pdbx_seq_one_letter_code
_entity_poly.pdbx_strand_id
1 'polypeptide(L)'
;KTIIFDETVDIRAQAVEVNFDPELECLLREIHYITSAPLNYPLPSKFRELLPIIHDDSSFRLWATRLRAIVSKYNYLMRQMQPEERNIFEPKLVKIDEIIRKGTTLYNWKSLDLSDFIEQADGLICLDAAKSLEIVQAHVNTIRSLAYEWSNINSDIFAYYVVNDEGQTSLCKTFKNAQQMQTSLEEKLREKLVIDGHRIHALVDEIFNLYTQKRALS
;
A
#
# COMPACT_ATOMS: atom_id res chain seq x y z
N LYS A 1 -21.26 16.78 -12.00
CA LYS A 1 -22.02 15.58 -11.56
C LYS A 1 -21.98 15.54 -10.04
N THR A 2 -23.14 15.70 -9.40
CA THR A 2 -23.29 15.72 -7.94
C THR A 2 -23.19 14.30 -7.40
N ILE A 3 -22.28 14.04 -6.46
CA ILE A 3 -22.22 12.76 -5.75
C ILE A 3 -23.30 12.82 -4.67
N ILE A 4 -24.28 11.92 -4.78
CA ILE A 4 -25.33 11.69 -3.81
C ILE A 4 -24.70 10.89 -2.67
N PHE A 5 -24.70 11.45 -1.45
CA PHE A 5 -24.44 10.67 -0.25
C PHE A 5 -25.71 9.87 0.04
N ASP A 6 -25.65 8.55 -0.15
CA ASP A 6 -26.63 7.62 0.40
C ASP A 6 -26.24 7.37 1.86
N GLU A 7 -26.99 7.95 2.79
CA GLU A 7 -26.77 7.87 4.25
C GLU A 7 -27.12 6.48 4.84
N THR A 8 -27.44 5.48 4.01
CA THR A 8 -27.96 4.18 4.52
C THR A 8 -27.06 2.97 4.31
N VAL A 9 -25.87 3.14 3.71
CA VAL A 9 -24.87 2.06 3.68
C VAL A 9 -23.49 2.64 3.98
N ASP A 10 -22.83 2.09 5.00
CA ASP A 10 -21.49 2.41 5.49
C ASP A 10 -20.39 2.00 4.48
N ILE A 11 -20.59 2.32 3.19
CA ILE A 11 -19.65 2.03 2.11
C ILE A 11 -18.75 3.25 1.98
N ARG A 12 -17.58 3.19 2.64
CA ARG A 12 -16.46 4.11 2.33
C ARG A 12 -16.36 4.26 0.81
N ALA A 13 -16.24 5.50 0.34
CA ALA A 13 -16.10 5.79 -1.08
C ALA A 13 -14.99 4.93 -1.68
N GLN A 14 -15.36 3.98 -2.54
CA GLN A 14 -14.44 2.98 -3.08
C GLN A 14 -13.37 3.62 -4.01
N ALA A 15 -13.63 4.85 -4.47
CA ALA A 15 -12.69 5.67 -5.19
C ALA A 15 -12.93 7.15 -4.85
N VAL A 16 -11.83 7.85 -4.52
CA VAL A 16 -11.81 9.31 -4.39
C VAL A 16 -11.22 9.88 -5.69
N GLU A 17 -11.76 11.00 -6.15
CA GLU A 17 -11.23 11.73 -7.30
C GLU A 17 -11.00 13.19 -6.90
N VAL A 18 -9.95 13.79 -7.46
CA VAL A 18 -9.67 15.20 -7.21
C VAL A 18 -10.47 16.06 -8.19
N ASN A 19 -11.21 17.03 -7.68
CA ASN A 19 -12.04 17.94 -8.47
C ASN A 19 -11.20 19.03 -9.17
N PHE A 20 -10.33 18.62 -10.10
CA PHE A 20 -9.62 19.54 -10.99
C PHE A 20 -10.15 19.38 -12.41
N ASP A 21 -10.71 20.46 -12.95
CA ASP A 21 -11.18 20.49 -14.33
C ASP A 21 -9.98 20.56 -15.30
N PRO A 22 -9.80 19.57 -16.18
CA PRO A 22 -8.69 19.55 -17.15
C PRO A 22 -8.76 20.71 -18.15
N GLU A 23 -9.96 21.22 -18.46
CA GLU A 23 -10.13 22.38 -19.35
C GLU A 23 -9.59 23.66 -18.68
N LEU A 24 -9.81 23.80 -17.36
CA LEU A 24 -9.29 24.92 -16.59
C LEU A 24 -7.75 24.89 -16.51
N GLU A 25 -7.14 23.73 -16.29
CA GLU A 25 -5.68 23.59 -16.29
C GLU A 25 -5.06 23.86 -17.67
N CYS A 26 -5.77 23.52 -18.75
CA CYS A 26 -5.35 23.84 -20.11
C CYS A 26 -5.39 25.36 -20.35
N LEU A 27 -6.50 26.00 -19.97
CA LEU A 27 -6.68 27.44 -20.09
C LEU A 27 -5.63 28.23 -19.29
N LEU A 28 -5.37 27.84 -18.04
CA LEU A 28 -4.36 28.49 -17.19
C LEU A 28 -2.96 28.39 -17.81
N ARG A 29 -2.65 27.25 -18.43
CA ARG A 29 -1.38 27.03 -19.13
C ARG A 29 -1.27 27.87 -20.40
N GLU A 30 -2.33 27.94 -21.20
CA GLU A 30 -2.37 28.79 -22.39
C GLU A 30 -2.17 30.26 -22.02
N ILE A 31 -2.87 30.72 -20.99
CA ILE A 31 -2.72 32.08 -20.48
C ILE A 31 -1.29 32.33 -19.97
N HIS A 32 -0.70 31.39 -19.24
CA HIS A 32 0.67 31.49 -18.78
C HIS A 32 1.64 31.66 -19.95
N TYR A 33 1.53 30.87 -21.02
CA TYR A 33 2.39 31.00 -22.21
C TYR A 33 2.20 32.31 -22.96
N ILE A 34 0.96 32.79 -23.09
CA ILE A 34 0.62 34.04 -23.79
C ILE A 34 1.14 35.26 -23.03
N THR A 35 1.11 35.20 -21.69
CA THR A 35 1.54 36.29 -20.81
C THR A 35 3.05 36.28 -20.57
N SER A 36 3.68 35.12 -20.67
CA SER A 36 5.13 34.96 -20.49
C SER A 36 5.91 35.38 -21.74
N ALA A 37 7.19 35.67 -21.53
CA ALA A 37 8.11 35.90 -22.64
C ALA A 37 8.20 34.62 -23.51
N PRO A 38 8.24 34.74 -24.86
CA PRO A 38 8.47 35.96 -25.64
C PRO A 38 7.20 36.72 -26.09
N LEU A 39 6.00 36.21 -25.80
CA LEU A 39 4.75 36.74 -26.36
C LEU A 39 4.27 38.02 -25.68
N ASN A 40 4.37 38.12 -24.34
CA ASN A 40 4.01 39.30 -23.53
C ASN A 40 2.68 39.97 -23.94
N TYR A 41 1.66 39.17 -24.28
CA TYR A 41 0.39 39.70 -24.76
C TYR A 41 -0.46 40.21 -23.57
N PRO A 42 -1.05 41.41 -23.67
CA PRO A 42 -1.85 41.97 -22.59
C PRO A 42 -3.18 41.23 -22.45
N LEU A 43 -3.40 40.61 -21.29
CA LEU A 43 -4.62 39.88 -21.00
C LEU A 43 -5.86 40.80 -20.94
N PRO A 44 -7.01 40.37 -21.48
CA PRO A 44 -8.28 41.08 -21.32
C PRO A 44 -8.66 41.25 -19.85
N SER A 45 -9.32 42.36 -19.52
CA SER A 45 -9.66 42.75 -18.14
C SER A 45 -10.43 41.68 -17.35
N LYS A 46 -11.16 40.79 -18.04
CA LYS A 46 -11.91 39.66 -17.46
C LYS A 46 -11.01 38.59 -16.83
N PHE A 47 -9.75 38.47 -17.28
CA PHE A 47 -8.78 37.48 -16.77
C PHE A 47 -7.85 38.07 -15.71
N ARG A 48 -8.05 39.33 -15.31
CA ARG A 48 -7.23 40.01 -14.30
C ARG A 48 -7.32 39.35 -12.93
N GLU A 49 -8.46 38.72 -12.62
CA GLU A 49 -8.67 37.96 -11.39
C GLU A 49 -7.89 36.64 -11.35
N LEU A 50 -7.46 36.12 -12.51
CA LEU A 50 -6.64 34.92 -12.63
C LEU A 50 -5.13 35.23 -12.60
N LEU A 51 -4.71 36.49 -12.73
CA LEU A 51 -3.30 36.89 -12.69
C LEU A 51 -2.54 36.40 -11.45
N PRO A 52 -3.11 36.43 -10.23
CA PRO A 52 -2.44 35.86 -9.06
C PRO A 52 -2.19 34.37 -9.20
N ILE A 53 -3.10 33.65 -9.87
CA ILE A 53 -3.03 32.20 -10.12
C ILE A 53 -1.96 31.90 -11.16
N ILE A 54 -1.90 32.71 -12.22
CA ILE A 54 -0.93 32.56 -13.31
C ILE A 54 0.49 32.88 -12.82
N HIS A 55 0.63 33.80 -11.86
CA HIS A 55 1.89 34.13 -11.23
C HIS A 55 2.41 33.00 -10.30
N ASP A 56 1.50 32.26 -9.66
CA ASP A 56 1.81 31.12 -8.79
C ASP A 56 1.47 29.77 -9.45
N ASP A 57 1.40 29.73 -10.79
CA ASP A 57 0.95 28.57 -11.56
C ASP A 57 1.81 27.33 -11.28
N SER A 58 3.11 27.53 -11.01
CA SER A 58 4.02 26.47 -10.62
C SER A 58 3.59 25.76 -9.32
N SER A 59 3.18 26.52 -8.29
CA SER A 59 2.73 25.99 -7.01
C SER A 59 1.36 25.32 -7.14
N PHE A 60 0.43 25.94 -7.86
CA PHE A 60 -0.88 25.35 -8.14
C PHE A 60 -0.76 23.99 -8.84
N ARG A 61 0.06 23.92 -9.89
CA ARG A 61 0.32 22.66 -10.62
C ARG A 61 1.02 21.62 -9.75
N LEU A 62 1.94 22.04 -8.90
CA LEU A 62 2.61 21.15 -7.95
C LEU A 62 1.60 20.56 -6.97
N TRP A 63 0.75 21.38 -6.35
CA TRP A 63 -0.30 20.92 -5.44
C TRP A 63 -1.29 19.99 -6.13
N ALA A 64 -1.73 20.32 -7.34
CA ALA A 64 -2.64 19.48 -8.11
C ALA A 64 -2.03 18.12 -8.43
N THR A 65 -0.75 18.08 -8.81
CA THR A 65 -0.02 16.83 -9.07
C THR A 65 0.12 15.99 -7.80
N ARG A 66 0.50 16.61 -6.67
CA ARG A 66 0.64 15.93 -5.38
C ARG A 66 -0.69 15.35 -4.89
N LEU A 67 -1.76 16.12 -4.93
CA LEU A 67 -3.10 15.66 -4.53
C LEU A 67 -3.58 14.49 -5.38
N ARG A 68 -3.35 14.53 -6.70
CA ARG A 68 -3.65 13.39 -7.59
C ARG A 68 -2.86 12.15 -7.21
N ALA A 69 -1.57 12.30 -6.91
CA ALA A 69 -0.73 11.18 -6.48
C ALA A 69 -1.22 10.57 -5.16
N ILE A 70 -1.55 11.39 -4.16
CA ILE A 70 -2.08 10.96 -2.86
C ILE A 70 -3.40 10.20 -3.06
N VAL A 71 -4.34 10.76 -3.82
CA VAL A 71 -5.63 10.12 -4.11
C VAL A 71 -5.46 8.82 -4.89
N SER A 72 -4.56 8.80 -5.88
CA SER A 72 -4.24 7.57 -6.61
C SER A 72 -3.68 6.50 -5.68
N LYS A 73 -2.78 6.86 -4.74
CA LYS A 73 -2.22 5.92 -3.76
C LYS A 73 -3.27 5.42 -2.78
N TYR A 74 -4.18 6.28 -2.32
CA TYR A 74 -5.33 5.89 -1.50
C TYR A 74 -6.23 4.89 -2.24
N ASN A 75 -6.60 5.18 -3.49
CA ASN A 75 -7.42 4.29 -4.30
C ASN A 75 -6.73 2.94 -4.55
N TYR A 76 -5.41 2.94 -4.78
CA TYR A 76 -4.63 1.73 -4.89
C TYR A 76 -4.67 0.92 -3.59
N LEU A 77 -4.44 1.58 -2.46
CA LEU A 77 -4.48 0.97 -1.13
C LEU A 77 -5.85 0.31 -0.84
N MET A 78 -6.94 1.01 -1.15
CA MET A 78 -8.30 0.48 -0.97
C MET A 78 -8.60 -0.73 -1.87
N ARG A 79 -7.94 -0.84 -3.04
CA ARG A 79 -8.08 -1.99 -3.94
C ARG A 79 -7.24 -3.19 -3.52
N GLN A 80 -6.09 -2.97 -2.88
CA GLN A 80 -5.18 -4.04 -2.48
C GLN A 80 -5.55 -4.68 -1.13
N MET A 81 -6.21 -3.94 -0.23
CA MET A 81 -6.60 -4.47 1.07
C MET A 81 -7.59 -5.61 0.96
N GLN A 82 -7.27 -6.73 1.60
CA GLN A 82 -8.23 -7.80 1.84
C GLN A 82 -9.20 -7.42 2.98
N PRO A 83 -10.38 -8.05 3.06
CA PRO A 83 -11.36 -7.76 4.12
C PRO A 83 -10.79 -7.88 5.54
N GLU A 84 -9.90 -8.84 5.76
CA GLU A 84 -9.26 -9.10 7.05
C GLU A 84 -8.24 -8.02 7.39
N GLU A 85 -7.49 -7.56 6.39
CA GLU A 85 -6.54 -6.45 6.54
C GLU A 85 -7.29 -5.15 6.82
N ARG A 86 -8.43 -4.93 6.16
CA ARG A 86 -9.25 -3.73 6.35
C ARG A 86 -9.65 -3.53 7.81
N ASN A 87 -10.02 -4.60 8.51
CA ASN A 87 -10.36 -4.53 9.94
C ASN A 87 -9.17 -4.08 10.81
N ILE A 88 -7.95 -4.47 10.45
CA ILE A 88 -6.72 -4.06 11.16
C ILE A 88 -6.40 -2.58 10.90
N PHE A 89 -6.62 -2.13 9.66
CA PHE A 89 -6.34 -0.75 9.23
C PHE A 89 -7.49 0.23 9.50
N GLU A 90 -8.66 -0.25 9.94
CA GLU A 90 -9.86 0.53 10.25
C GLU A 90 -9.60 1.84 11.02
N PRO A 91 -8.89 1.85 12.16
CA PRO A 91 -8.64 3.10 12.91
C PRO A 91 -7.78 4.11 12.12
N LYS A 92 -6.92 3.65 11.21
CA LYS A 92 -6.14 4.52 10.32
C LYS A 92 -6.98 5.06 9.18
N LEU A 93 -7.85 4.23 8.63
CA LEU A 93 -8.77 4.62 7.57
C LEU A 93 -9.74 5.69 8.05
N VAL A 94 -10.26 5.59 9.28
CA VAL A 94 -11.09 6.65 9.88
C VAL A 94 -10.37 8.01 9.92
N LYS A 95 -9.09 8.04 10.36
CA LYS A 95 -8.30 9.28 10.36
C LYS A 95 -8.08 9.84 8.96
N ILE A 96 -7.89 8.97 7.97
CA ILE A 96 -7.75 9.37 6.57
C ILE A 96 -9.07 9.95 6.05
N ASP A 97 -10.21 9.31 6.35
CA ASP A 97 -11.53 9.78 5.95
C ASP A 97 -11.83 11.16 6.55
N GLU A 98 -11.42 11.42 7.79
CA GLU A 98 -11.52 12.75 8.41
C GLU A 98 -10.72 13.81 7.66
N ILE A 99 -9.51 13.49 7.21
CA ILE A 99 -8.65 14.41 6.45
C ILE A 99 -9.21 14.67 5.06
N ILE A 100 -9.70 13.63 4.38
CA ILE A 100 -10.34 13.76 3.07
C ILE A 100 -11.60 14.63 3.19
N ARG A 101 -12.39 14.44 4.25
CA ARG A 101 -13.57 15.27 4.55
C ARG A 101 -13.19 16.73 4.80
N LYS A 102 -12.13 16.98 5.58
CA LYS A 102 -11.60 18.34 5.80
C LYS A 102 -11.13 18.96 4.49
N GLY A 103 -10.39 18.22 3.67
CA GLY A 103 -9.90 18.65 2.35
C GLY A 103 -11.04 19.06 1.40
N THR A 104 -12.16 18.35 1.45
CA THR A 104 -13.31 18.61 0.57
C THR A 104 -14.16 19.81 1.04
N THR A 105 -14.18 20.09 2.35
CA THR A 105 -15.10 21.10 2.94
C THR A 105 -14.43 22.43 3.29
N LEU A 106 -13.17 22.41 3.73
CA LEU A 106 -12.50 23.57 4.33
C LEU A 106 -11.41 24.18 3.44
N TYR A 107 -10.85 23.40 2.52
CA TYR A 107 -9.72 23.85 1.71
C TYR A 107 -10.16 24.22 0.31
N ASN A 108 -9.75 25.41 -0.11
CA ASN A 108 -9.79 25.82 -1.50
C ASN A 108 -8.35 26.09 -1.96
N TRP A 109 -8.16 26.20 -3.27
CA TRP A 109 -6.86 26.45 -3.89
C TRP A 109 -6.23 27.82 -3.52
N LYS A 110 -6.97 28.70 -2.82
CA LYS A 110 -6.48 29.97 -2.28
C LYS A 110 -6.10 29.89 -0.79
N SER A 111 -6.33 28.75 -0.14
CA SER A 111 -6.03 28.58 1.28
C SER A 111 -4.51 28.60 1.50
N LEU A 112 -4.04 29.51 2.37
CA LEU A 112 -2.62 29.67 2.70
C LEU A 112 -2.02 28.37 3.29
N ASP A 113 -2.84 27.61 4.02
CA ASP A 113 -2.46 26.39 4.74
C ASP A 113 -2.57 25.12 3.87
N LEU A 114 -2.77 25.25 2.55
CA LEU A 114 -2.93 24.10 1.66
C LEU A 114 -1.65 23.26 1.58
N SER A 115 -0.48 23.89 1.64
CA SER A 115 0.80 23.17 1.62
C SER A 115 0.92 22.23 2.83
N ASP A 116 0.63 22.73 4.03
CA ASP A 116 0.70 21.95 5.27
C ASP A 116 -0.32 20.82 5.30
N PHE A 117 -1.52 21.07 4.76
CA PHE A 117 -2.54 20.04 4.57
C PHE A 117 -2.06 18.92 3.64
N ILE A 118 -1.43 19.27 2.51
CA ILE A 118 -0.91 18.28 1.55
C ILE A 118 0.20 17.44 2.21
N GLU A 119 1.11 18.05 2.96
CA GLU A 119 2.15 17.32 3.70
C GLU A 119 1.53 16.37 4.74
N GLN A 120 0.52 16.82 5.48
CA GLN A 120 -0.18 15.98 6.46
C GLN A 120 -0.89 14.80 5.78
N ALA A 121 -1.58 15.05 4.66
CA ALA A 121 -2.27 14.01 3.89
C ALA A 121 -1.28 12.99 3.30
N ASP A 122 -0.17 13.46 2.73
CA ASP A 122 0.89 12.60 2.18
C ASP A 122 1.54 11.75 3.27
N GLY A 123 1.84 12.34 4.44
CA GLY A 123 2.41 11.61 5.57
C GLY A 123 1.50 10.49 6.08
N LEU A 124 0.19 10.73 6.16
CA LEU A 124 -0.73 9.72 6.68
C LEU A 124 -1.10 8.65 5.65
N ILE A 125 -1.28 9.02 4.38
CA ILE A 125 -1.71 8.09 3.34
C ILE A 125 -0.50 7.34 2.75
N CYS A 126 0.52 8.07 2.29
CA CYS A 126 1.65 7.48 1.58
C CYS A 126 2.69 6.90 2.55
N LEU A 127 3.11 7.66 3.56
CA LEU A 127 4.19 7.23 4.46
C LEU A 127 3.72 6.28 5.55
N ASP A 128 2.52 6.50 6.12
CA ASP A 128 2.00 5.65 7.18
C ASP A 128 1.19 4.48 6.63
N ALA A 129 0.00 4.73 6.06
CA ALA A 129 -0.94 3.66 5.72
C ALA A 129 -0.43 2.75 4.61
N ALA A 130 0.03 3.30 3.49
CA ALA A 130 0.51 2.49 2.37
C ALA A 130 1.77 1.70 2.69
N LYS A 131 2.76 2.33 3.32
CA LYS A 131 3.99 1.62 3.72
C LYS A 131 3.71 0.52 4.74
N SER A 132 2.82 0.79 5.71
CA SER A 132 2.44 -0.22 6.71
C SER A 132 1.72 -1.41 6.05
N LEU A 133 0.85 -1.16 5.08
CA LEU A 133 0.19 -2.23 4.31
C LEU A 133 1.19 -3.05 3.51
N GLU A 134 2.13 -2.40 2.81
CA GLU A 134 3.18 -3.09 2.04
C GLU A 134 4.03 -4.01 2.93
N ILE A 135 4.38 -3.56 4.14
CA ILE A 135 5.13 -4.37 5.12
C ILE A 135 4.30 -5.57 5.60
N VAL A 136 3.04 -5.34 6.00
CA VAL A 136 2.15 -6.41 6.46
C VAL A 136 1.95 -7.47 5.37
N GLN A 137 1.71 -7.05 4.14
CA GLN A 137 1.54 -7.96 3.00
C GLN A 137 2.82 -8.75 2.71
N ALA A 138 4.00 -8.11 2.78
CA ALA A 138 5.28 -8.80 2.63
C ALA A 138 5.50 -9.87 3.71
N HIS A 139 5.13 -9.57 4.95
CA HIS A 139 5.26 -10.52 6.06
C HIS A 139 4.30 -11.69 5.92
N VAL A 140 3.02 -11.42 5.60
CA VAL A 140 2.02 -12.45 5.35
C VAL A 140 2.43 -13.36 4.19
N ASN A 141 2.98 -12.79 3.11
CA ASN A 141 3.49 -13.57 1.98
C ASN A 141 4.67 -14.46 2.39
N THR A 142 5.57 -13.96 3.24
CA THR A 142 6.70 -14.75 3.79
C THR A 142 6.20 -15.89 4.67
N ILE A 143 5.23 -15.64 5.55
CA ILE A 143 4.62 -16.68 6.38
C ILE A 143 3.96 -17.73 5.49
N ARG A 144 3.23 -17.30 4.45
CA ARG A 144 2.59 -18.20 3.51
C ARG A 144 3.61 -19.05 2.74
N SER A 145 4.73 -18.48 2.30
CA SER A 145 5.77 -19.24 1.60
C SER A 145 6.43 -20.28 2.51
N LEU A 146 6.71 -19.92 3.78
CA LEU A 146 7.24 -20.87 4.76
C LEU A 146 6.25 -22.01 5.03
N ALA A 147 4.98 -21.69 5.25
CA ALA A 147 3.94 -22.71 5.43
C ALA A 147 3.78 -23.62 4.20
N TYR A 148 3.88 -23.05 3.00
CA TYR A 148 3.84 -23.80 1.75
C TYR A 148 5.06 -24.73 1.62
N GLU A 149 6.26 -24.24 1.94
CA GLU A 149 7.45 -25.08 1.98
C GLU A 149 7.26 -26.25 2.93
N TRP A 150 6.76 -26.03 4.14
CA TRP A 150 6.49 -27.10 5.10
C TRP A 150 5.52 -28.15 4.56
N SER A 151 4.46 -27.73 3.85
CA SER A 151 3.50 -28.65 3.23
C SER A 151 4.10 -29.52 2.13
N ASN A 152 5.21 -29.08 1.52
CA ASN A 152 5.89 -29.78 0.43
C ASN A 152 7.14 -30.54 0.89
N ILE A 153 7.48 -30.53 2.18
CA ILE A 153 8.59 -31.35 2.66
C ILE A 153 8.14 -32.81 2.58
N ASN A 154 8.79 -33.57 1.70
CA ASN A 154 8.68 -35.02 1.67
C ASN A 154 9.17 -35.58 3.00
N SER A 155 8.23 -35.88 3.88
CA SER A 155 8.46 -36.51 5.20
C SER A 155 8.64 -38.02 5.10
N ASP A 156 8.49 -38.57 3.89
CA ASP A 156 8.50 -40.01 3.66
C ASP A 156 9.84 -40.46 3.05
N ILE A 157 10.55 -41.35 3.76
CA ILE A 157 11.72 -42.08 3.23
C ILE A 157 11.40 -42.83 1.93
N PHE A 158 10.14 -43.18 1.73
CA PHE A 158 9.65 -43.88 0.54
C PHE A 158 9.46 -42.92 -0.65
N ALA A 159 9.37 -41.60 -0.45
CA ALA A 159 9.36 -40.65 -1.57
C ALA A 159 10.73 -40.54 -2.27
N TYR A 160 11.81 -40.96 -1.61
CA TYR A 160 13.18 -41.01 -2.17
C TYR A 160 13.50 -42.31 -2.93
N TYR A 161 12.48 -43.12 -3.26
CA TYR A 161 12.65 -44.28 -4.11
C TYR A 161 13.07 -43.88 -5.53
N VAL A 162 14.37 -43.96 -5.81
CA VAL A 162 14.88 -44.04 -7.18
C VAL A 162 14.96 -45.52 -7.55
N VAL A 163 14.17 -45.93 -8.54
CA VAL A 163 14.33 -47.22 -9.21
C VAL A 163 15.56 -47.08 -10.10
N ASN A 164 16.64 -47.79 -9.78
CA ASN A 164 17.78 -47.89 -10.70
C ASN A 164 17.37 -48.75 -11.91
N ASP A 165 17.98 -48.51 -13.08
CA ASP A 165 17.71 -49.19 -14.36
C ASP A 165 17.82 -50.74 -14.32
N GLU A 166 18.39 -51.30 -13.25
CA GLU A 166 18.51 -52.75 -13.03
C GLU A 166 17.34 -53.37 -12.26
N GLY A 167 16.27 -52.62 -11.95
CA GLY A 167 15.08 -53.12 -11.25
C GLY A 167 15.33 -53.52 -9.79
N GLN A 168 16.55 -53.35 -9.28
CA GLN A 168 16.87 -53.53 -7.87
C GLN A 168 16.57 -52.24 -7.12
N THR A 169 15.48 -52.26 -6.35
CA THR A 169 15.21 -51.29 -5.29
C THR A 169 16.39 -51.31 -4.33
N SER A 170 17.28 -50.33 -4.45
CA SER A 170 18.38 -50.16 -3.50
C SER A 170 17.81 -49.55 -2.23
N LEU A 171 17.01 -50.34 -1.51
CA LEU A 171 16.80 -50.09 -0.11
C LEU A 171 18.15 -50.24 0.58
N CYS A 172 18.37 -49.37 1.57
CA CYS A 172 19.12 -49.74 2.76
C CYS A 172 18.99 -51.24 2.99
N LYS A 173 20.07 -52.00 2.75
CA LYS A 173 20.05 -53.47 2.82
C LYS A 173 19.64 -54.00 4.21
N THR A 174 19.44 -53.12 5.17
CA THR A 174 19.11 -53.39 6.57
C THR A 174 18.12 -52.35 7.10
N PHE A 175 17.07 -52.80 7.80
CA PHE A 175 16.10 -51.96 8.53
C PHE A 175 16.76 -50.87 9.39
N LYS A 176 17.91 -51.19 10.01
CA LYS A 176 18.69 -50.26 10.83
C LYS A 176 19.16 -49.00 10.08
N ASN A 177 19.53 -49.14 8.80
CA ASN A 177 20.00 -48.00 8.02
C ASN A 177 18.80 -47.13 7.56
N ALA A 178 17.66 -47.75 7.25
CA ALA A 178 16.43 -47.02 6.96
C ALA A 178 15.93 -46.23 8.18
N GLN A 179 16.01 -46.84 9.37
CA GLN A 179 15.70 -46.17 10.64
C GLN A 179 16.62 -44.97 10.90
N GLN A 180 17.93 -45.12 10.68
CA GLN A 180 18.89 -44.02 10.82
C GLN A 180 18.62 -42.89 9.81
N MET A 181 18.25 -43.22 8.58
CA MET A 181 17.92 -42.24 7.55
C MET A 181 16.62 -41.49 7.88
N GLN A 182 15.60 -42.18 8.39
CA GLN A 182 14.37 -41.57 8.91
C GLN A 182 14.68 -40.61 10.06
N THR A 183 15.46 -41.02 11.06
CA THR A 183 15.84 -40.15 12.19
C THR A 183 16.59 -38.91 11.72
N SER A 184 17.51 -39.03 10.76
CA SER A 184 18.23 -37.87 10.21
C SER A 184 17.33 -36.91 9.44
N LEU A 185 16.34 -37.42 8.70
CA LEU A 185 15.35 -36.58 8.01
C LEU A 185 14.44 -35.84 9.00
N GLU A 186 13.96 -36.54 10.03
CA GLU A 186 13.15 -35.95 11.10
C GLU A 186 13.92 -34.87 11.87
N GLU A 187 15.21 -35.07 12.13
CA GLU A 187 16.07 -34.09 12.80
C GLU A 187 16.24 -32.83 11.95
N LYS A 188 16.55 -32.98 10.65
CA LYS A 188 16.65 -31.85 9.72
C LYS A 188 15.32 -31.09 9.56
N LEU A 189 14.21 -31.82 9.50
CA LEU A 189 12.87 -31.21 9.44
C LEU A 189 12.59 -30.44 10.74
N ARG A 190 12.90 -31.02 11.89
CA ARG A 190 12.73 -30.37 13.20
C ARG A 190 13.55 -29.10 13.31
N GLU A 191 14.83 -29.13 12.92
CA GLU A 191 15.70 -27.95 12.92
C GLU A 191 15.12 -26.84 12.05
N LYS A 192 14.71 -27.17 10.82
CA LYS A 192 14.09 -26.19 9.90
C LYS A 192 12.80 -25.60 10.49
N LEU A 193 11.91 -26.44 11.03
CA LEU A 193 10.65 -25.99 11.65
C LEU A 193 10.89 -25.05 12.84
N VAL A 194 11.90 -25.31 13.66
CA VAL A 194 12.23 -24.44 14.80
C VAL A 194 12.72 -23.08 14.32
N ILE A 195 13.64 -23.05 13.33
CA ILE A 195 14.17 -21.80 12.77
C ILE A 195 13.06 -20.98 12.10
N ASP A 196 12.27 -21.61 11.25
CA ASP A 196 11.17 -20.98 10.55
C ASP A 196 10.07 -20.53 11.54
N GLY A 197 9.83 -21.30 12.60
CA GLY A 197 8.91 -20.96 13.68
C GLY A 197 9.34 -19.69 14.43
N HIS A 198 10.62 -19.56 14.80
CA HIS A 198 11.17 -18.33 15.36
C HIS A 198 11.01 -17.14 14.41
N ARG A 199 11.22 -17.37 13.11
CA ARG A 199 11.07 -16.33 12.09
C ARG A 199 9.61 -15.87 11.96
N ILE A 200 8.65 -16.79 11.93
CA ILE A 200 7.22 -16.45 11.90
C ILE A 200 6.84 -15.66 13.15
N HIS A 201 7.31 -16.09 14.33
CA HIS A 201 7.05 -15.38 15.58
C HIS A 201 7.57 -13.93 15.52
N ALA A 202 8.82 -13.73 15.08
CA ALA A 202 9.39 -12.40 14.91
C ALA A 202 8.60 -11.52 13.92
N LEU A 203 8.14 -12.08 12.79
CA LEU A 203 7.32 -11.36 11.81
C LEU A 203 5.95 -10.95 12.37
N VAL A 204 5.32 -11.83 13.17
CA VAL A 204 4.06 -11.54 13.83
C VAL A 204 4.23 -10.47 14.90
N ASP A 205 5.29 -10.54 15.70
CA ASP A 205 5.63 -9.52 16.69
C ASP A 205 5.87 -8.15 16.03
N GLU A 206 6.51 -8.11 14.88
CA GLU A 206 6.71 -6.87 14.12
C GLU A 206 5.38 -6.29 13.62
N ILE A 207 4.47 -7.12 13.10
CA ILE A 207 3.11 -6.70 12.73
C ILE A 207 2.36 -6.16 13.95
N PHE A 208 2.47 -6.84 15.10
CA PHE A 208 1.84 -6.41 16.34
C PHE A 208 2.42 -5.11 16.88
N ASN A 209 3.72 -4.90 16.75
CA ASN A 209 4.40 -3.66 17.13
C ASN A 209 4.00 -2.49 16.23
N LEU A 210 3.86 -2.71 14.92
CA LEU A 210 3.33 -1.71 13.99
C LEU A 210 1.90 -1.26 14.36
N TYR A 211 1.11 -2.18 14.91
CA TYR A 211 -0.22 -1.91 15.43
C TYR A 211 -0.21 -1.18 16.78
N THR A 212 0.62 -1.62 17.73
CA THR A 212 0.63 -1.10 19.11
C THR A 212 1.38 0.21 19.29
N GLN A 213 2.55 0.40 18.68
CA GLN A 213 3.30 1.67 18.77
C GLN A 213 2.48 2.87 18.27
N LYS A 214 1.58 2.67 17.31
CA LYS A 214 0.75 3.74 16.76
C LYS A 214 -0.57 3.96 17.49
N ARG A 215 -0.94 3.07 18.41
CA ARG A 215 -2.06 3.27 19.36
C ARG A 215 -1.62 4.10 20.57
N ALA A 216 -0.33 4.08 20.93
CA ALA A 216 0.22 4.90 22.01
C ALA A 216 0.51 6.37 21.59
N LEU A 217 0.52 6.65 20.28
CA LEU A 217 0.75 7.97 19.69
C LEU A 217 -0.54 8.63 19.15
N SER A 218 -1.71 8.04 19.43
CA SER A 218 -3.03 8.63 19.17
C SER A 218 -3.69 9.07 20.46
#